data_AF-A0AAD7ER06-F1
#
_entry.id   AF-A0AAD7ER06-F1
#
_cell.length_a   1.000
_cell.length_b   1.000
_cell.length_c   1.000
_cell.angle_alpha   90.00
_cell.angle_beta   90.00
_cell.angle_gamma   90.00
#
_symmetry.space_group_name_H-M   'P 1'
#
loop_
_entity.id
_entity.type
_entity.pdbx_description
1 polymer ?
#
loop_
_entity_poly.entity_id
_entity_poly.type
_entity_poly.pdbx_seq_one_letter_code
_entity_poly.pdbx_strand_id
1 'polypeptide(L)'
;MPPGMLSGDPLPSQPSSTANDTSDIAVISPCKCAASVSASSPPQKRRRGRPQSSTKKGPKPANGPLPAMGTNSMCTRKKKDPENTPPLVEVIDSDEEIEKTANRKTRHWQAGKKTHLFNFILGPDEEGQHRFTQYKTDPSHVYERASKNEFEGDRSPQSVKSVFEHAFKTYAYIHTFDGFTGNGGRDEDLDDPTVILKHKLSTARSTGIPLGALKASTIEEWEKEGWQELFDFRCGVQ
;
A
#
# COMPACT_ATOMS: atom_id res chain seq x y z
N MET A 1 -44.95 -61.79 -4.61
CA MET A 1 -43.98 -61.08 -3.75
C MET A 1 -44.54 -59.71 -3.42
N PRO A 2 -44.78 -59.37 -2.14
CA PRO A 2 -45.13 -58.01 -1.70
C PRO A 2 -43.84 -57.26 -1.25
N PRO A 3 -43.89 -56.06 -0.62
CA PRO A 3 -43.63 -54.76 -1.25
C PRO A 3 -42.37 -54.06 -0.67
N GLY A 4 -41.70 -53.23 -1.47
CA GLY A 4 -40.56 -52.41 -1.02
C GLY A 4 -41.00 -50.95 -0.81
N MET A 5 -41.23 -50.58 0.44
CA MET A 5 -41.55 -49.21 0.86
C MET A 5 -40.32 -48.30 0.72
N LEU A 6 -40.47 -47.20 -0.01
CA LEU A 6 -39.48 -46.12 -0.06
C LEU A 6 -39.64 -45.28 1.21
N SER A 7 -38.62 -45.36 2.06
CA SER A 7 -38.42 -44.54 3.25
C SER A 7 -38.37 -43.05 2.90
N GLY A 8 -39.13 -42.26 3.64
CA GLY A 8 -39.07 -40.80 3.57
C GLY A 8 -37.82 -40.25 4.26
N ASP A 9 -37.18 -39.31 3.59
CA ASP A 9 -36.09 -38.50 4.14
C ASP A 9 -36.62 -37.53 5.20
N PRO A 10 -36.00 -37.44 6.39
CA PRO A 10 -36.35 -36.47 7.41
C PRO A 10 -35.84 -35.07 7.05
N LEU A 11 -36.73 -34.08 7.18
CA LEU A 11 -36.44 -32.66 7.06
C LEU A 11 -35.37 -32.21 8.07
N PRO A 12 -34.45 -31.29 7.68
CA PRO A 12 -33.50 -30.69 8.61
C PRO A 12 -34.21 -29.74 9.58
N SER A 13 -34.07 -30.02 10.87
CA SER A 13 -34.48 -29.18 11.99
C SER A 13 -33.83 -27.80 11.91
N GLN A 14 -34.66 -26.75 11.95
CA GLN A 14 -34.19 -25.37 12.09
C GLN A 14 -33.68 -25.11 13.52
N PRO A 15 -32.57 -24.36 13.69
CA PRO A 15 -32.14 -23.90 15.00
C PRO A 15 -33.06 -22.79 15.52
N SER A 16 -33.61 -23.00 16.71
CA SER A 16 -34.37 -22.03 17.48
C SER A 16 -33.49 -20.83 17.85
N SER A 17 -33.89 -19.66 17.33
CA SER A 17 -33.34 -18.37 17.71
C SER A 17 -33.75 -18.07 19.16
N THR A 18 -32.79 -18.20 20.09
CA THR A 18 -32.97 -17.75 21.47
C THR A 18 -32.60 -16.26 21.52
N ALA A 19 -33.64 -15.44 21.63
CA ALA A 19 -33.51 -14.04 21.97
C ALA A 19 -32.96 -13.92 23.39
N ASN A 20 -31.69 -13.56 23.53
CA ASN A 20 -31.17 -13.05 24.79
C ASN A 20 -31.46 -11.56 24.85
N ASP A 21 -32.60 -11.28 25.47
CA ASP A 21 -32.91 -10.05 26.16
C ASP A 21 -31.83 -9.81 27.24
N THR A 22 -31.06 -8.75 27.10
CA THR A 22 -30.24 -8.22 28.19
C THR A 22 -30.32 -6.70 28.14
N SER A 23 -31.31 -6.25 28.91
CA SER A 23 -31.40 -4.96 29.56
C SER A 23 -30.06 -4.58 30.22
N ASP A 24 -29.50 -3.43 29.84
CA ASP A 24 -28.93 -2.39 30.73
C ASP A 24 -28.19 -1.33 29.88
N ILE A 25 -28.96 -0.45 29.21
CA ILE A 25 -28.38 0.78 28.66
C ILE A 25 -28.42 1.83 29.77
N ALA A 26 -27.33 1.87 30.53
CA ALA A 26 -27.04 2.99 31.41
C ALA A 26 -26.97 4.29 30.59
N VAL A 27 -27.89 5.20 30.88
CA VAL A 27 -27.93 6.57 30.36
C VAL A 27 -26.66 7.29 30.82
N ILE A 28 -25.67 7.39 29.93
CA ILE A 28 -24.47 8.19 30.18
C ILE A 28 -24.85 9.67 30.02
N SER A 29 -24.82 10.33 31.17
CA SER A 29 -25.06 11.75 31.40
C SER A 29 -24.21 12.66 30.48
N PRO A 30 -24.78 13.71 29.86
CA PRO A 30 -24.01 14.70 29.12
C PRO A 30 -23.27 15.63 30.08
N CYS A 31 -21.97 15.39 30.26
CA CYS A 31 -21.09 16.36 30.91
C CYS A 31 -20.94 17.60 30.02
N LYS A 32 -21.71 18.64 30.38
CA LYS A 32 -21.44 20.04 30.00
C LYS A 32 -20.10 20.46 30.63
N CYS A 33 -19.06 20.57 29.81
CA CYS A 33 -17.88 21.36 30.15
C CYS A 33 -17.90 22.64 29.32
N ALA A 34 -18.52 23.69 29.88
CA ALA A 34 -18.33 25.06 29.45
C ALA A 34 -17.36 25.73 30.44
N ALA A 35 -16.18 26.11 29.94
CA ALA A 35 -15.30 27.21 30.40
C ALA A 35 -13.97 27.05 29.65
N SER A 36 -13.66 27.87 28.65
CA SER A 36 -12.99 29.17 28.81
C SER A 36 -11.72 29.06 29.66
N VAL A 37 -10.55 29.00 29.02
CA VAL A 37 -9.34 29.72 29.46
C VAL A 37 -8.28 29.76 28.36
N SER A 38 -7.92 30.99 28.02
CA SER A 38 -6.55 31.48 27.79
C SER A 38 -5.75 30.99 26.58
N ALA A 39 -5.73 31.86 25.57
CA ALA A 39 -4.62 32.02 24.64
C ALA A 39 -3.30 32.17 25.41
N SER A 40 -2.37 31.23 25.20
CA SER A 40 -0.95 31.38 25.53
C SER A 40 -0.14 31.37 24.25
N SER A 41 0.59 32.47 24.05
CA SER A 41 1.51 32.70 22.95
C SER A 41 2.58 31.60 22.83
N PRO A 42 3.06 31.29 21.61
CA PRO A 42 4.14 30.34 21.41
C PRO A 42 5.50 30.91 21.90
N PRO A 43 6.31 30.12 22.62
CA PRO A 43 7.68 30.51 22.92
C PRO A 43 8.55 30.38 21.67
N GLN A 44 9.20 31.49 21.29
CA GLN A 44 10.25 31.52 20.27
C GLN A 44 11.38 30.55 20.66
N LYS A 45 11.42 29.38 20.03
CA LYS A 45 12.58 28.49 20.08
C LYS A 45 13.70 29.08 19.22
N ARG A 46 14.64 29.70 19.93
CA ARG A 46 15.97 30.11 19.48
C ARG A 46 16.59 29.02 18.61
N ARG A 47 16.94 29.39 17.38
CA ARG A 47 17.75 28.62 16.43
C ARG A 47 19.06 28.20 17.12
N ARG A 48 19.19 26.93 17.46
CA ARG A 48 20.48 26.34 17.86
C ARG A 48 21.35 26.27 16.61
N GLY A 49 22.50 26.94 16.70
CA GLY A 49 23.50 26.99 15.66
C GLY A 49 23.99 25.59 15.30
N ARG A 50 24.05 25.36 13.99
CA ARG A 50 24.78 24.26 13.36
C ARG A 50 26.27 24.47 13.64
N PRO A 51 26.98 23.56 14.33
CA PRO A 51 28.42 23.67 14.50
C PRO A 51 29.11 23.53 13.14
N GLN A 52 29.91 24.54 12.78
CA GLN A 52 30.87 24.44 11.69
C GLN A 52 31.99 23.49 12.12
N SER A 53 32.17 22.40 11.40
CA SER A 53 33.33 21.53 11.55
C SER A 53 34.55 22.26 10.98
N SER A 54 35.42 22.70 11.88
CA SER A 54 36.76 23.20 11.58
C SER A 54 37.62 22.09 11.00
N THR A 55 37.96 22.19 9.72
CA THR A 55 39.03 21.42 9.09
C THR A 55 40.37 21.85 9.67
N LYS A 56 40.96 20.99 10.52
CA LYS A 56 42.35 21.11 10.96
C LYS A 56 43.27 20.85 9.76
N LYS A 57 44.08 21.85 9.42
CA LYS A 57 45.27 21.75 8.57
C LYS A 57 46.30 20.82 9.25
N GLY A 58 46.70 19.76 8.56
CA GLY A 58 47.91 18.98 8.84
C GLY A 58 48.92 19.14 7.69
N PRO A 59 50.23 19.00 7.93
CA PRO A 59 51.28 19.40 7.00
C PRO A 59 51.58 18.34 5.92
N LYS A 60 52.07 18.85 4.78
CA LYS A 60 52.60 18.14 3.61
C LYS A 60 53.68 17.11 3.97
N PRO A 61 53.72 15.97 3.26
CA PRO A 61 54.95 15.48 2.66
C PRO A 61 54.95 15.62 1.13
N ALA A 62 56.16 15.73 0.60
CA ALA A 62 56.48 16.18 -0.74
C ALA A 62 56.46 15.05 -1.80
N ASN A 63 56.23 15.48 -3.05
CA ASN A 63 56.71 14.92 -4.31
C ASN A 63 56.18 13.55 -4.77
N GLY A 64 55.20 13.60 -5.68
CA GLY A 64 54.87 12.55 -6.65
C GLY A 64 54.19 13.18 -7.88
N PRO A 65 54.57 12.82 -9.13
CA PRO A 65 54.23 13.58 -10.33
C PRO A 65 52.80 13.32 -10.84
N LEU A 66 52.29 14.35 -11.51
CA LEU A 66 50.98 14.55 -12.12
C LEU A 66 50.53 13.38 -13.03
N PRO A 67 49.21 13.14 -13.11
CA PRO A 67 48.58 13.23 -14.41
C PRO A 67 47.45 14.26 -14.46
N ALA A 68 47.16 14.66 -15.69
CA ALA A 68 46.55 15.89 -16.10
C ALA A 68 45.06 16.05 -15.75
N MET A 69 44.67 17.32 -15.78
CA MET A 69 43.35 17.87 -15.63
C MET A 69 42.32 17.19 -16.54
N GLY A 70 41.18 16.81 -15.97
CA GLY A 70 39.98 16.41 -16.68
C GLY A 70 38.77 17.10 -16.06
N THR A 71 38.49 18.30 -16.56
CA THR A 71 37.34 19.13 -16.21
C THR A 71 36.02 18.50 -16.69
N ASN A 72 34.95 18.71 -15.90
CA ASN A 72 33.55 18.77 -16.31
C ASN A 72 32.83 17.46 -16.68
N SER A 73 32.26 16.78 -15.66
CA SER A 73 31.17 15.82 -15.89
C SER A 73 29.84 16.56 -15.92
N MET A 74 29.55 17.17 -17.08
CA MET A 74 28.26 17.70 -17.45
C MET A 74 27.43 16.50 -17.96
N CYS A 75 26.28 16.22 -17.35
CA CYS A 75 25.32 15.24 -17.86
C CYS A 75 24.85 15.67 -19.25
N THR A 76 25.50 15.17 -20.29
CA THR A 76 25.08 15.31 -21.67
C THR A 76 23.85 14.42 -21.88
N ARG A 77 22.70 15.06 -21.70
CA ARG A 77 21.42 14.63 -22.25
C ARG A 77 21.63 14.48 -23.76
N LYS A 78 21.86 13.24 -24.21
CA LYS A 78 22.10 12.89 -25.61
C LYS A 78 20.88 13.28 -26.43
N LYS A 79 20.97 14.43 -27.10
CA LYS A 79 20.09 14.81 -28.20
C LYS A 79 20.24 13.72 -29.27
N LYS A 80 19.14 13.05 -29.55
CA LYS A 80 18.99 12.12 -30.67
C LYS A 80 18.51 12.97 -31.83
N ASP A 81 19.42 13.27 -32.75
CA ASP A 81 19.06 13.89 -34.02
C ASP A 81 18.18 12.92 -34.85
N PRO A 82 17.24 13.45 -35.64
CA PRO A 82 16.43 12.68 -36.56
C PRO A 82 17.18 12.45 -37.88
N GLU A 83 16.70 11.47 -38.66
CA GLU A 83 16.98 11.26 -40.09
C GLU A 83 18.17 10.35 -40.43
N ASN A 84 17.89 9.04 -40.54
CA ASN A 84 18.26 8.27 -41.74
C ASN A 84 17.43 6.98 -41.82
N THR A 85 16.84 6.73 -42.99
CA THR A 85 15.95 5.61 -43.33
C THR A 85 16.51 4.95 -44.61
N PRO A 86 16.27 3.65 -44.88
CA PRO A 86 16.82 2.43 -44.30
C PRO A 86 17.91 1.81 -45.21
N PRO A 87 18.43 0.61 -44.88
CA PRO A 87 18.38 -0.42 -45.92
C PRO A 87 17.71 -1.71 -45.43
N LEU A 88 16.80 -2.15 -46.28
CA LEU A 88 16.24 -3.50 -46.40
C LEU A 88 17.35 -4.55 -46.37
N VAL A 89 17.52 -5.28 -45.27
CA VAL A 89 18.26 -6.56 -45.25
C VAL A 89 17.66 -7.50 -44.21
N GLU A 90 17.04 -8.54 -44.74
CA GLU A 90 16.90 -9.92 -44.25
C GLU A 90 16.32 -10.19 -42.86
N VAL A 91 15.10 -10.72 -42.92
CA VAL A 91 14.47 -11.59 -41.93
C VAL A 91 15.42 -12.74 -41.60
N ILE A 92 16.10 -12.62 -40.46
CA ILE A 92 16.73 -13.77 -39.82
C ILE A 92 15.69 -14.30 -38.83
N ASP A 93 15.06 -15.41 -39.21
CA ASP A 93 14.37 -16.34 -38.31
C ASP A 93 15.36 -16.75 -37.20
N SER A 94 15.24 -16.13 -36.03
CA SER A 94 15.99 -16.49 -34.83
C SER A 94 15.02 -16.63 -33.67
N ASP A 95 14.41 -17.82 -33.62
CA ASP A 95 13.41 -18.27 -32.64
C ASP A 95 14.02 -18.53 -31.22
N GLU A 96 15.17 -17.93 -30.91
CA GLU A 96 15.93 -18.19 -29.66
C GLU A 96 16.13 -16.94 -28.79
N GLU A 97 15.52 -15.80 -29.13
CA GLU A 97 15.60 -14.56 -28.33
C GLU A 97 14.25 -14.11 -27.71
N ILE A 98 13.22 -14.96 -27.73
CA ILE A 98 11.90 -14.65 -27.14
C ILE A 98 11.81 -15.11 -25.67
N GLU A 99 12.61 -16.10 -25.24
CA GLU A 99 12.55 -16.59 -23.85
C GLU A 99 13.12 -15.61 -22.81
N LYS A 100 14.10 -14.77 -23.17
CA LYS A 100 14.70 -13.82 -22.21
C LYS A 100 13.84 -12.60 -21.91
N THR A 101 12.90 -12.25 -22.79
CA THR A 101 11.95 -11.15 -22.55
C THR A 101 10.65 -11.65 -21.91
N ALA A 102 10.28 -12.92 -22.12
CA ALA A 102 9.21 -13.58 -21.37
C ALA A 102 9.54 -13.69 -19.86
N ASN A 103 10.81 -13.92 -19.52
CA ASN A 103 11.25 -14.06 -18.13
C ASN A 103 11.36 -12.72 -17.35
N ARG A 104 11.12 -11.57 -18.00
CA ARG A 104 11.00 -10.28 -17.31
C ARG A 104 9.55 -9.96 -16.91
N LYS A 105 8.56 -10.52 -17.63
CA LYS A 105 7.12 -10.31 -17.35
C LYS A 105 6.65 -11.09 -16.11
N THR A 106 7.37 -12.14 -15.70
CA THR A 106 7.10 -12.94 -14.50
C THR A 106 7.43 -12.24 -13.17
N ARG A 107 8.09 -11.07 -13.20
CA ARG A 107 8.42 -10.31 -11.98
C ARG A 107 7.38 -9.29 -11.55
N HIS A 108 6.29 -9.09 -12.29
CA HIS A 108 5.22 -8.20 -11.82
C HIS A 108 4.46 -8.82 -10.64
N TRP A 109 4.08 -7.99 -9.67
CA TRP A 109 3.27 -8.41 -8.53
C TRP A 109 1.80 -8.47 -8.97
N GLN A 110 1.31 -9.70 -9.16
CA GLN A 110 -0.09 -9.96 -9.46
C GLN A 110 -0.96 -9.74 -8.22
N ALA A 111 -2.24 -9.41 -8.43
CA ALA A 111 -3.21 -9.21 -7.34
C ALA A 111 -3.24 -10.40 -6.39
N GLY A 112 -3.38 -11.63 -6.89
CA GLY A 112 -3.36 -12.84 -6.05
C GLY A 112 -2.13 -12.94 -5.15
N LYS A 113 -0.91 -12.67 -5.67
CA LYS A 113 0.32 -12.66 -4.86
C LYS A 113 0.32 -11.56 -3.78
N LYS A 114 -0.28 -10.39 -4.06
CA LYS A 114 -0.46 -9.34 -3.05
C LYS A 114 -1.48 -9.77 -1.99
N THR A 115 -2.60 -10.35 -2.39
CA THR A 115 -3.63 -10.89 -1.49
C THR A 115 -3.04 -11.91 -0.53
N HIS A 116 -2.25 -12.86 -1.03
CA HIS A 116 -1.49 -13.81 -0.22
C HIS A 116 -0.57 -13.13 0.80
N LEU A 117 0.22 -12.14 0.36
CA LEU A 117 1.09 -11.38 1.25
C LEU A 117 0.31 -10.62 2.34
N PHE A 118 -0.79 -9.96 1.97
CA PHE A 118 -1.57 -9.16 2.91
C PHE A 118 -2.28 -10.05 3.92
N ASN A 119 -2.88 -11.16 3.48
CA ASN A 119 -3.47 -12.16 4.38
C ASN A 119 -2.42 -12.79 5.30
N PHE A 120 -1.22 -13.06 4.81
CA PHE A 120 -0.14 -13.55 5.66
C PHE A 120 0.19 -12.57 6.80
N ILE A 121 0.30 -11.27 6.52
CA ILE A 121 0.72 -10.29 7.54
C ILE A 121 -0.45 -9.83 8.42
N LEU A 122 -1.62 -9.62 7.83
CA LEU A 122 -2.78 -8.96 8.44
C LEU A 122 -3.96 -9.91 8.70
N GLY A 123 -3.78 -11.20 8.44
CA GLY A 123 -4.84 -12.20 8.53
C GLY A 123 -5.65 -12.13 9.83
N PRO A 124 -6.96 -12.43 9.76
CA PRO A 124 -7.84 -12.39 10.93
C PRO A 124 -7.59 -13.54 11.91
N ASP A 125 -6.76 -14.51 11.54
CA ASP A 125 -6.37 -15.65 12.34
C ASP A 125 -5.48 -15.24 13.54
N GLU A 126 -5.45 -16.08 14.57
CA GLU A 126 -4.60 -15.87 15.75
C GLU A 126 -3.12 -15.75 15.37
N GLU A 127 -2.70 -16.52 14.35
CA GLU A 127 -1.35 -16.41 13.84
C GLU A 127 -1.10 -15.09 13.11
N GLY A 128 -2.08 -14.58 12.35
CA GLY A 128 -2.05 -13.26 11.73
C GLY A 128 -1.94 -12.16 12.79
N GLN A 129 -2.68 -12.29 13.89
CA GLN A 129 -2.56 -11.41 15.04
C GLN A 129 -1.14 -11.41 15.62
N HIS A 130 -0.55 -12.58 15.80
CA HIS A 130 0.80 -12.74 16.30
C HIS A 130 1.84 -12.18 15.31
N ARG A 131 1.71 -12.47 14.01
CA ARG A 131 2.58 -11.96 12.93
C ARG A 131 2.52 -10.44 12.84
N PHE A 132 1.36 -9.83 12.97
CA PHE A 132 1.25 -8.37 12.97
C PHE A 132 1.84 -7.73 14.23
N THR A 133 1.73 -8.40 15.39
CA THR A 133 2.39 -7.94 16.62
C THR A 133 3.91 -7.98 16.45
N GLN A 134 4.43 -9.05 15.86
CA GLN A 134 5.84 -9.15 15.48
C GLN A 134 6.23 -8.11 14.44
N TYR A 135 5.36 -7.81 13.48
CA TYR A 135 5.62 -6.78 12.46
C TYR A 135 5.86 -5.40 13.10
N LYS A 136 5.16 -5.08 14.19
CA LYS A 136 5.38 -3.83 14.94
C LYS A 136 6.73 -3.78 15.66
N THR A 137 7.29 -4.93 16.06
CA THR A 137 8.56 -4.99 16.81
C THR A 137 9.77 -5.26 15.92
N ASP A 138 9.68 -6.24 15.03
CA ASP A 138 10.69 -6.62 14.06
C ASP A 138 10.06 -6.90 12.68
N PRO A 139 9.83 -5.86 11.87
CA PRO A 139 9.23 -6.01 10.55
C PRO A 139 10.13 -6.81 9.59
N SER A 140 11.45 -6.76 9.76
CA SER A 140 12.40 -7.44 8.86
C SER A 140 12.21 -8.96 8.94
N HIS A 141 12.07 -9.49 10.15
CA HIS A 141 11.83 -10.91 10.36
C HIS A 141 10.52 -11.39 9.72
N VAL A 142 9.44 -10.60 9.83
CA VAL A 142 8.15 -10.94 9.22
C VAL A 142 8.24 -10.99 7.69
N TYR A 143 8.97 -10.06 7.07
CA TYR A 143 9.19 -10.07 5.61
C TYR A 143 10.03 -11.27 5.14
N GLU A 144 11.06 -11.64 5.91
CA GLU A 144 11.85 -12.84 5.62
C GLU A 144 10.98 -14.10 5.71
N ARG A 145 10.11 -14.19 6.71
CA ARG A 145 9.20 -15.31 6.89
C ARG A 145 8.16 -15.39 5.78
N ALA A 146 7.57 -14.25 5.39
CA ALA A 146 6.63 -14.17 4.27
C ALA A 146 7.27 -14.60 2.95
N SER A 147 8.50 -14.15 2.69
CA SER A 147 9.30 -14.53 1.51
C SER A 147 9.51 -16.04 1.40
N LYS A 148 9.82 -16.70 2.52
CA LYS A 148 10.07 -18.15 2.57
C LYS A 148 8.79 -18.98 2.53
N ASN A 149 7.77 -18.59 3.29
CA ASN A 149 6.57 -19.41 3.49
C ASN A 149 5.56 -19.25 2.35
N GLU A 150 5.34 -18.03 1.86
CA GLU A 150 4.28 -17.74 0.90
C GLU A 150 4.77 -17.78 -0.55
N PHE A 151 6.07 -17.55 -0.76
CA PHE A 151 6.66 -17.43 -2.09
C PHE A 151 7.80 -18.40 -2.33
N GLU A 152 8.10 -19.33 -1.40
CA GLU A 152 9.17 -20.34 -1.55
C GLU A 152 10.55 -19.75 -1.92
N GLY A 153 10.77 -18.46 -1.63
CA GLY A 153 11.99 -17.72 -2.03
C GLY A 153 11.93 -17.05 -3.42
N ASP A 154 10.86 -17.19 -4.19
CA ASP A 154 10.66 -16.51 -5.49
C ASP A 154 10.76 -14.99 -5.40
N ARG A 155 10.34 -14.44 -4.26
CA ARG A 155 10.35 -13.00 -3.97
C ARG A 155 11.31 -12.73 -2.83
N SER A 156 12.28 -11.84 -3.07
CA SER A 156 13.21 -11.43 -2.01
C SER A 156 12.48 -10.71 -0.87
N PRO A 157 12.96 -10.81 0.38
CA PRO A 157 12.37 -10.10 1.52
C PRO A 157 12.27 -8.58 1.28
N GLN A 158 13.25 -8.01 0.58
CA GLN A 158 13.24 -6.58 0.21
C GLN A 158 12.13 -6.24 -0.80
N SER A 159 11.84 -7.14 -1.75
CA SER A 159 10.72 -6.96 -2.68
C SER A 159 9.39 -7.02 -1.93
N VAL A 160 9.25 -7.99 -1.02
CA VAL A 160 8.05 -8.16 -0.17
C VAL A 160 7.81 -6.90 0.66
N LYS A 161 8.85 -6.42 1.34
CA LYS A 161 8.84 -5.15 2.09
C LYS A 161 8.35 -3.99 1.25
N SER A 162 8.96 -3.77 0.08
CA SER A 162 8.61 -2.64 -0.80
C SER A 162 7.15 -2.67 -1.24
N VAL A 163 6.59 -3.86 -1.51
CA VAL A 163 5.18 -3.98 -1.90
C VAL A 163 4.26 -3.71 -0.72
N PHE A 164 4.57 -4.26 0.44
CA PHE A 164 3.76 -4.04 1.64
C PHE A 164 3.77 -2.58 2.09
N GLU A 165 4.94 -1.92 2.13
CA GLU A 165 5.04 -0.49 2.48
C GLU A 165 4.30 0.40 1.48
N HIS A 166 4.34 0.04 0.19
CA HIS A 166 3.57 0.76 -0.81
C HIS A 166 2.07 0.57 -0.60
N ALA A 167 1.62 -0.66 -0.31
CA ALA A 167 0.23 -0.95 0.01
C ALA A 167 -0.24 -0.17 1.24
N PHE A 168 0.56 -0.10 2.30
CA PHE A 168 0.24 0.65 3.51
C PHE A 168 0.05 2.16 3.23
N LYS A 169 0.87 2.75 2.35
CA LYS A 169 0.69 4.14 1.92
C LYS A 169 -0.58 4.33 1.09
N THR A 170 -0.86 3.41 0.18
CA THR A 170 -2.08 3.42 -0.63
C THR A 170 -3.31 3.33 0.27
N TYR A 171 -3.30 2.42 1.24
CA TYR A 171 -4.35 2.32 2.26
C TYR A 171 -4.55 3.64 3.01
N ALA A 172 -3.48 4.29 3.48
CA ALA A 172 -3.60 5.57 4.18
C ALA A 172 -4.28 6.65 3.31
N TYR A 173 -4.01 6.67 1.99
CA TYR A 173 -4.71 7.56 1.06
C TYR A 173 -6.18 7.19 0.87
N ILE A 174 -6.49 5.89 0.76
CA ILE A 174 -7.87 5.39 0.65
C ILE A 174 -8.65 5.76 1.92
N HIS A 175 -8.13 5.43 3.10
CA HIS A 175 -8.77 5.76 4.37
C HIS A 175 -8.99 7.27 4.57
N THR A 176 -8.04 8.11 4.12
CA THR A 176 -8.23 9.58 4.14
C THR A 176 -9.31 10.02 3.15
N PHE A 177 -9.37 9.40 1.97
CA PHE A 177 -10.40 9.64 0.97
C PHE A 177 -11.79 9.23 1.46
N ASP A 178 -11.91 8.10 2.16
CA ASP A 178 -13.17 7.63 2.73
C ASP A 178 -13.69 8.54 3.83
N GLY A 179 -12.80 9.12 4.64
CA GLY A 179 -13.18 10.17 5.59
C GLY A 179 -13.74 11.44 4.91
N PHE A 180 -13.37 11.70 3.66
CA PHE A 180 -13.91 12.82 2.87
C PHE A 180 -15.23 12.47 2.18
N THR A 181 -15.35 11.27 1.62
CA THR A 181 -16.57 10.83 0.92
C THR A 181 -17.68 10.38 1.86
N GLY A 182 -17.33 9.85 3.04
CA GLY A 182 -18.26 9.26 4.02
C GLY A 182 -19.17 10.24 4.76
N ASN A 183 -19.00 11.56 4.55
CA ASN A 183 -19.73 12.59 5.30
C ASN A 183 -20.66 13.47 4.45
N GLY A 184 -20.88 13.13 3.17
CA GLY A 184 -21.63 13.98 2.26
C GLY A 184 -22.37 13.22 1.19
N GLY A 185 -23.61 12.84 1.49
CA GLY A 185 -24.57 12.45 0.46
C GLY A 185 -24.77 13.58 -0.55
N ARG A 186 -24.67 13.24 -1.83
CA ARG A 186 -25.60 13.65 -2.87
C ARG A 186 -25.26 12.89 -4.14
N ASP A 187 -26.09 11.89 -4.38
CA ASP A 187 -26.61 11.43 -5.67
C ASP A 187 -26.29 12.40 -6.81
N GLU A 188 -25.13 12.21 -7.45
CA GLU A 188 -24.98 12.59 -8.85
C GLU A 188 -25.52 11.38 -9.62
N ASP A 189 -26.57 11.60 -10.42
CA ASP A 189 -27.18 10.62 -11.33
C ASP A 189 -26.22 10.22 -12.48
N LEU A 190 -24.99 9.85 -12.12
CA LEU A 190 -23.99 9.31 -13.02
C LEU A 190 -24.08 7.79 -12.96
N ASP A 191 -24.43 7.17 -14.08
CA ASP A 191 -24.64 5.72 -14.14
C ASP A 191 -23.33 4.90 -14.02
N ASP A 192 -22.16 5.52 -14.21
CA ASP A 192 -20.85 4.84 -14.14
C ASP A 192 -20.12 5.12 -12.81
N PRO A 193 -19.95 4.11 -11.93
CA PRO A 193 -19.26 4.27 -10.65
C PRO A 193 -17.80 4.74 -10.82
N THR A 194 -17.15 4.36 -11.92
CA THR A 194 -15.78 4.77 -12.26
C THR A 194 -15.69 6.28 -12.48
N VAL A 195 -16.70 6.86 -13.14
CA VAL A 195 -16.76 8.30 -13.44
C VAL A 195 -17.02 9.08 -12.16
N ILE A 196 -17.96 8.61 -11.33
CA ILE A 196 -18.23 9.18 -10.00
C ILE A 196 -16.94 9.20 -9.17
N LEU A 197 -16.22 8.08 -9.11
CA LEU A 197 -15.01 7.94 -8.32
C LEU A 197 -13.88 8.88 -8.81
N LYS A 198 -13.72 9.02 -10.13
CA LYS A 198 -12.79 10.00 -10.72
C LYS A 198 -13.16 11.43 -10.37
N HIS A 199 -14.45 11.79 -10.43
CA HIS A 199 -14.94 13.10 -10.05
C HIS A 199 -14.65 13.39 -8.57
N LYS A 200 -15.01 12.47 -7.67
CA LYS A 200 -14.73 12.57 -6.22
C LYS A 200 -13.24 12.72 -5.92
N LEU A 201 -12.38 11.94 -6.57
CA LEU A 201 -10.92 12.06 -6.42
C LEU A 201 -10.39 13.43 -6.88
N SER A 202 -10.95 13.98 -7.97
CA SER A 202 -10.59 15.31 -8.46
C SER A 202 -11.00 16.39 -7.46
N THR A 203 -12.23 16.30 -6.93
CA THR A 203 -12.76 17.22 -5.91
C THR A 203 -11.97 17.15 -4.61
N ALA A 204 -11.63 15.95 -4.13
CA ALA A 204 -10.81 15.80 -2.92
C ALA A 204 -9.41 16.42 -3.07
N ARG A 205 -8.80 16.34 -4.25
CA ARG A 205 -7.52 17.00 -4.51
C ARG A 205 -7.66 18.52 -4.56
N SER A 206 -8.75 19.04 -5.13
CA SER A 206 -8.97 20.49 -5.21
C SER A 206 -9.26 21.11 -3.83
N THR A 207 -9.81 20.35 -2.89
CA THR A 207 -9.97 20.76 -1.48
C THR A 207 -8.67 20.65 -0.67
N GLY A 208 -7.58 20.16 -1.26
CA GLY A 208 -6.27 20.09 -0.63
C GLY A 208 -5.99 18.80 0.15
N ILE A 209 -6.80 17.75 -0.03
CA ILE A 209 -6.57 16.46 0.65
C ILE A 209 -5.37 15.76 0.00
N PRO A 210 -4.38 15.30 0.79
CA PRO A 210 -3.17 14.68 0.27
C PRO A 210 -3.42 13.23 -0.15
N LEU A 211 -4.00 13.03 -1.34
CA LEU A 211 -4.27 11.69 -1.91
C LEU A 211 -3.11 11.10 -2.72
N GLY A 212 -2.00 11.82 -2.85
CA GLY A 212 -0.84 11.39 -3.64
C GLY A 212 -1.21 11.02 -5.09
N ALA A 213 -0.69 9.89 -5.56
CA ALA A 213 -0.91 9.36 -6.91
C ALA A 213 -2.05 8.31 -6.99
N LEU A 214 -3.00 8.34 -6.05
CA LEU A 214 -4.12 7.38 -6.00
C LEU A 214 -4.99 7.48 -7.26
N LYS A 215 -5.42 6.34 -7.82
CA LYS A 215 -6.26 6.28 -9.01
C LYS A 215 -7.58 5.58 -8.69
N ALA A 216 -8.65 5.92 -9.42
CA ALA A 216 -9.95 5.24 -9.31
C ALA A 216 -9.82 3.72 -9.47
N SER A 217 -9.08 3.28 -10.50
CA SER A 217 -8.82 1.85 -10.74
C SER A 217 -8.09 1.14 -9.58
N THR A 218 -7.30 1.88 -8.79
CA THR A 218 -6.62 1.32 -7.62
C THR A 218 -7.61 1.11 -6.48
N ILE A 219 -8.53 2.04 -6.26
CA ILE A 219 -9.58 1.88 -5.25
C ILE A 219 -10.49 0.70 -5.62
N GLU A 220 -10.92 0.61 -6.89
CA GLU A 220 -11.72 -0.52 -7.39
C GLU A 220 -10.99 -1.87 -7.22
N GLU A 221 -9.68 -1.94 -7.49
CA GLU A 221 -8.88 -3.15 -7.23
C GLU A 221 -8.86 -3.50 -5.73
N TRP A 222 -8.72 -2.50 -4.87
CA TRP A 222 -8.68 -2.68 -3.41
C TRP A 222 -10.01 -3.14 -2.81
N GLU A 223 -11.12 -2.55 -3.25
CA GLU A 223 -12.48 -2.95 -2.87
C GLU A 223 -12.78 -4.36 -3.38
N LYS A 224 -12.47 -4.65 -4.65
CA LYS A 224 -12.71 -5.96 -5.26
C LYS A 224 -11.97 -7.10 -4.56
N GLU A 225 -10.72 -6.87 -4.16
CA GLU A 225 -9.89 -7.88 -3.50
C GLU A 225 -10.12 -7.91 -1.97
N GLY A 226 -10.95 -7.02 -1.42
CA GLY A 226 -11.22 -6.93 0.02
C GLY A 226 -10.03 -6.47 0.86
N TRP A 227 -9.02 -5.86 0.24
CA TRP A 227 -7.81 -5.41 0.98
C TRP A 227 -8.12 -4.26 1.92
N GLN A 228 -9.10 -3.42 1.58
CA GLN A 228 -9.51 -2.33 2.45
C GLN A 228 -10.03 -2.84 3.79
N GLU A 229 -11.00 -3.76 3.78
CA GLU A 229 -11.58 -4.37 4.98
C GLU A 229 -10.50 -5.07 5.84
N LEU A 230 -9.56 -5.77 5.19
CA LEU A 230 -8.45 -6.43 5.86
C LEU A 230 -7.55 -5.44 6.60
N PHE A 231 -7.25 -4.30 5.97
CA PHE A 231 -6.44 -3.26 6.60
C PHE A 231 -7.24 -2.50 7.67
N ASP A 232 -8.52 -2.22 7.46
CA ASP A 232 -9.39 -1.59 8.46
C ASP A 232 -9.54 -2.46 9.71
N PHE A 233 -9.73 -3.76 9.55
CA PHE A 233 -9.80 -4.70 10.67
C PHE A 233 -8.54 -4.65 11.57
N ARG A 234 -7.37 -4.38 10.97
CA ARG A 234 -6.08 -4.48 11.65
C ARG A 234 -5.48 -3.15 12.09
N CYS A 235 -5.64 -2.15 11.24
CA CYS A 235 -5.04 -0.82 11.33
C CYS A 235 -6.07 0.25 11.64
N GLY A 236 -7.36 -0.05 11.46
CA GLY A 236 -8.47 0.81 11.84
C GLY A 236 -8.30 1.22 13.29
N VAL A 237 -8.05 2.51 13.46
CA VAL A 237 -7.83 3.14 14.76
C VAL A 237 -9.13 3.02 15.53
N GLN A 238 -9.20 2.08 16.49
CA GLN A 238 -10.10 2.19 17.64
C GLN A 238 -9.57 3.25 18.60
#